data_AF-A0A4R5KQ56-F1
#
_entry.id   AF-A0A4R5KQ56-F1
#
_cell.length_a   1.000
_cell.length_b   1.000
_cell.length_c   1.000
_cell.angle_alpha   90.00
_cell.angle_beta   90.00
_cell.angle_gamma   90.00
#
_symmetry.space_group_name_H-M   'P 1'
#
loop_
_entity.id
_entity.type
_entity.pdbx_description
1 polymer ?
#
loop_
_entity_poly.entity_id
_entity_poly.type
_entity_poly.pdbx_seq_one_letter_code
_entity_poly.pdbx_strand_id
1 'polypeptide(L)'
;MTGAVHAVARKAGARLRQQRREEQLHPAMTAVAAGLGQLVYDHRHQGLSTAQFVDRGTSVMAGGYSSAMDAGSSDAAADHPDTPVVSFGSEVRQRAEAQQGFLMGLMKSVITGVSSAALANRFGLYAQTLVGAYNSAYGQTVVAANPTYEIVWELGATEKHCAPCLSRAGKVFTMQTLPGWPGDGTFGGVVCSGGARCGCSVSFREGGVEVARAGNTQRENAMSHYDQQNDDAAARRDAAEQARADFVSGLPSRIGSDGTSTQGRALDRDAIRQELADAANARERASGGYQGVTYEPRDIPADEVARILRERGKTL
;
A
#
# COMPACT_ATOMS: atom_id res chain seq x y z
N MET A 1 26.51 33.49 -5.99
CA MET A 1 25.67 33.49 -4.77
C MET A 1 24.16 33.38 -5.05
N THR A 2 23.66 33.82 -6.21
CA THR A 2 22.23 33.77 -6.57
C THR A 2 21.64 32.36 -6.74
N GLY A 3 22.41 31.38 -7.25
CA GLY A 3 21.93 30.01 -7.48
C GLY A 3 21.65 29.19 -6.22
N ALA A 4 22.43 29.37 -5.16
CA ALA A 4 22.24 28.64 -3.90
C ALA A 4 20.97 29.10 -3.16
N VAL A 5 20.69 30.40 -3.16
CA VAL A 5 19.48 30.98 -2.54
C VAL A 5 18.20 30.48 -3.23
N HIS A 6 18.20 30.38 -4.57
CA HIS A 6 17.07 29.84 -5.34
C HIS A 6 16.87 28.32 -5.12
N ALA A 7 17.94 27.56 -4.88
CA ALA A 7 17.83 26.13 -4.58
C ALA A 7 17.21 25.88 -3.18
N VAL A 8 17.60 26.68 -2.18
CA VAL A 8 17.07 26.60 -0.81
C VAL A 8 15.59 26.98 -0.76
N ALA A 9 15.20 28.08 -1.43
CA ALA A 9 13.80 28.51 -1.50
C ALA A 9 12.90 27.46 -2.18
N ARG A 10 13.37 26.84 -3.28
CA ARG A 10 12.64 25.75 -3.97
C ARG A 10 12.47 24.52 -3.09
N LYS A 11 13.51 24.11 -2.36
CA LYS A 11 13.42 22.98 -1.41
C LYS A 11 12.44 23.26 -0.27
N ALA A 12 12.44 24.47 0.28
CA ALA A 12 11.49 24.87 1.33
C ALA A 12 10.04 24.83 0.82
N GLY A 13 9.77 25.38 -0.37
CA GLY A 13 8.44 25.35 -0.99
C GLY A 13 7.96 23.92 -1.30
N ALA A 14 8.84 23.06 -1.80
CA ALA A 14 8.50 21.65 -2.06
C ALA A 14 8.16 20.88 -0.77
N ARG A 15 8.89 21.14 0.32
CA ARG A 15 8.62 20.52 1.63
C ARG A 15 7.29 20.97 2.22
N LEU A 16 6.97 22.27 2.09
CA LEU A 16 5.69 22.81 2.55
C LEU A 16 4.50 22.22 1.77
N ARG A 17 4.61 22.13 0.43
CA ARG A 17 3.58 21.48 -0.41
C ARG A 17 3.36 20.02 -0.03
N GLN A 18 4.45 19.29 0.22
CA GLN A 18 4.37 17.90 0.68
C GLN A 18 3.65 17.80 2.02
N GLN A 19 4.00 18.66 2.98
CA GLN A 19 3.39 18.65 4.30
C GLN A 19 1.88 18.94 4.22
N ARG A 20 1.47 19.96 3.45
CA ARG A 20 0.05 20.24 3.22
C ARG A 20 -0.67 19.06 2.59
N ARG A 21 -0.09 18.43 1.56
CA ARG A 21 -0.65 17.21 0.96
C ARG A 21 -0.86 16.11 2.01
N GLU A 22 0.16 15.83 2.84
CA GLU A 22 0.08 14.81 3.90
C GLU A 22 -1.02 15.16 4.91
N GLU A 23 -1.12 16.42 5.33
CA GLU A 23 -2.14 16.92 6.26
C GLU A 23 -3.56 16.79 5.68
N GLN A 24 -3.74 17.12 4.40
CA GLN A 24 -5.03 17.02 3.71
C GLN A 24 -5.45 15.56 3.45
N LEU A 25 -4.49 14.70 3.09
CA LEU A 25 -4.78 13.30 2.75
C LEU A 25 -4.98 12.41 3.98
N HIS A 26 -4.32 12.70 5.10
CA HIS A 26 -4.34 11.82 6.27
C HIS A 26 -5.76 11.52 6.80
N PRO A 27 -6.68 12.51 6.94
CA PRO A 27 -8.06 12.25 7.34
C PRO A 27 -8.80 11.34 6.34
N ALA A 28 -8.68 11.60 5.04
CA ALA A 28 -9.35 10.81 4.00
C ALA A 28 -8.82 9.37 3.95
N MET A 29 -7.50 9.19 4.06
CA MET A 29 -6.86 7.88 4.13
C MET A 29 -7.31 7.09 5.37
N THR A 30 -7.40 7.76 6.52
CA THR A 30 -7.87 7.16 7.78
C THR A 30 -9.34 6.75 7.66
N ALA A 31 -10.19 7.61 7.08
CA ALA A 31 -11.61 7.33 6.88
C ALA A 31 -11.83 6.13 5.93
N VAL A 32 -11.07 6.04 4.83
CA VAL A 32 -11.11 4.88 3.93
C VAL A 32 -10.70 3.61 4.66
N ALA A 33 -9.58 3.63 5.38
CA ALA A 33 -9.11 2.45 6.09
C ALA A 33 -10.10 1.98 7.17
N ALA A 34 -10.66 2.92 7.94
CA ALA A 34 -11.69 2.64 8.93
C ALA A 34 -12.98 2.09 8.30
N GLY A 35 -13.43 2.71 7.19
CA GLY A 35 -14.62 2.25 6.46
C GLY A 35 -14.47 0.83 5.91
N LEU A 36 -13.33 0.51 5.29
CA LEU A 36 -13.06 -0.85 4.82
C LEU A 36 -12.95 -1.85 5.98
N GLY A 37 -12.34 -1.45 7.10
CA GLY A 37 -12.31 -2.26 8.33
C GLY A 37 -13.71 -2.56 8.87
N GLN A 38 -14.60 -1.56 8.87
CA GLN A 38 -15.99 -1.73 9.29
C GLN A 38 -16.73 -2.70 8.37
N LEU A 39 -16.53 -2.63 7.05
CA LEU A 39 -17.16 -3.56 6.11
C LEU A 39 -16.70 -5.01 6.32
N VAL A 40 -15.43 -5.22 6.68
CA VAL A 40 -14.93 -6.55 7.05
C VAL A 40 -15.60 -7.04 8.33
N TYR A 41 -15.75 -6.17 9.32
CA TYR A 41 -16.46 -6.49 10.55
C TYR A 41 -17.93 -6.87 10.27
N ASP A 42 -18.65 -6.04 9.51
CA ASP A 42 -20.06 -6.26 9.16
C ASP A 42 -20.24 -7.56 8.37
N HIS A 43 -19.31 -7.89 7.47
CA HIS A 43 -19.33 -9.17 6.78
C HIS A 43 -19.19 -10.35 7.74
N ARG A 44 -18.24 -10.30 8.68
CA ARG A 44 -17.98 -11.39 9.63
C ARG A 44 -19.07 -11.55 10.68
N HIS A 45 -19.74 -10.47 11.07
CA HIS A 45 -20.60 -10.45 12.26
C HIS A 45 -22.06 -10.08 11.99
N GLN A 46 -22.37 -9.41 10.88
CA GLN A 46 -23.71 -8.89 10.58
C GLN A 46 -24.30 -9.47 9.29
N GLY A 47 -23.61 -10.42 8.65
CA GLY A 47 -24.11 -11.09 7.45
C GLY A 47 -24.14 -10.20 6.20
N LEU A 48 -23.24 -9.21 6.10
CA LEU A 48 -23.12 -8.39 4.89
C LEU A 48 -22.77 -9.27 3.68
N SER A 49 -23.61 -9.29 2.64
CA SER A 49 -23.33 -10.08 1.44
C SER A 49 -22.11 -9.54 0.67
N THR A 50 -21.49 -10.37 -0.17
CA THR A 50 -20.38 -9.95 -1.04
C THR A 50 -20.76 -8.76 -1.93
N ALA A 51 -21.94 -8.78 -2.54
CA ALA A 51 -22.40 -7.65 -3.38
C ALA A 51 -22.49 -6.35 -2.57
N GLN A 52 -23.11 -6.41 -1.38
CA GLN A 52 -23.20 -5.24 -0.50
C GLN A 52 -21.84 -4.76 0.01
N PHE A 53 -20.89 -5.67 0.29
CA PHE A 53 -19.53 -5.32 0.66
C PHE A 53 -18.85 -4.50 -0.44
N VAL A 54 -19.01 -4.91 -1.70
CA VAL A 54 -18.37 -4.26 -2.85
C VAL A 54 -19.01 -2.92 -3.13
N ASP A 55 -20.33 -2.83 -3.13
CA ASP A 55 -21.05 -1.59 -3.39
C ASP A 55 -20.72 -0.53 -2.32
N ARG A 56 -20.76 -0.95 -1.04
CA ARG A 56 -20.37 -0.06 0.07
C ARG A 56 -18.89 0.26 0.06
N GLY A 57 -18.02 -0.69 -0.26
CA GLY A 57 -16.58 -0.48 -0.40
C GLY A 57 -16.26 0.51 -1.51
N THR A 58 -16.95 0.41 -2.65
CA THR A 58 -16.85 1.37 -3.77
C THR A 58 -17.27 2.75 -3.31
N SER A 59 -18.34 2.85 -2.52
CA SER A 59 -18.80 4.13 -1.94
C SER A 59 -17.77 4.73 -0.97
N VAL A 60 -17.15 3.92 -0.12
CA VAL A 60 -16.04 4.34 0.77
C VAL A 60 -14.86 4.88 -0.05
N MET A 61 -14.46 4.16 -1.10
CA MET A 61 -13.39 4.61 -2.00
C MET A 61 -13.76 5.91 -2.72
N ALA A 62 -15.00 6.05 -3.19
CA ALA A 62 -15.48 7.27 -3.83
C ALA A 62 -15.41 8.49 -2.90
N GLY A 63 -15.79 8.33 -1.62
CA GLY A 63 -15.63 9.38 -0.61
C GLY A 63 -14.17 9.80 -0.44
N GLY A 64 -13.27 8.81 -0.31
CA GLY A 64 -11.83 9.06 -0.22
C GLY A 64 -11.25 9.77 -1.45
N TYR A 65 -11.64 9.34 -2.65
CA TYR A 65 -11.20 9.98 -3.90
C TYR A 65 -11.75 11.39 -4.05
N SER A 66 -13.02 11.64 -3.69
CA SER A 66 -13.57 13.00 -3.69
C SER A 66 -12.74 13.92 -2.82
N SER A 67 -12.53 13.56 -1.54
CA SER A 67 -11.73 14.38 -0.63
C SER A 67 -10.30 14.61 -1.11
N ALA A 68 -9.65 13.58 -1.65
CA ALA A 68 -8.30 13.69 -2.17
C ALA A 68 -8.22 14.60 -3.41
N MET A 69 -9.17 14.49 -4.33
CA MET A 69 -9.20 15.29 -5.56
C MET A 69 -9.60 16.75 -5.29
N ASP A 70 -10.57 16.98 -4.41
CA ASP A 70 -10.97 18.32 -3.98
C ASP A 70 -9.79 19.03 -3.30
N ALA A 71 -9.06 18.33 -2.42
CA ALA A 71 -7.85 18.85 -1.80
C ALA A 71 -6.76 19.17 -2.84
N GLY A 72 -6.50 18.27 -3.79
CA GLY A 72 -5.52 18.51 -4.85
C GLY A 72 -5.85 19.73 -5.70
N SER A 73 -7.12 19.90 -6.05
CA SER A 73 -7.59 21.07 -6.81
C SER A 73 -7.51 22.37 -6.02
N SER A 74 -7.92 22.34 -4.75
CA SER A 74 -7.84 23.50 -3.86
C SER A 74 -6.39 23.94 -3.64
N ASP A 75 -5.46 23.00 -3.43
CA ASP A 75 -4.04 23.32 -3.26
C ASP A 75 -3.43 23.88 -4.55
N ALA A 76 -3.85 23.38 -5.73
CA ALA A 76 -3.44 23.94 -7.01
C ALA A 76 -3.94 25.39 -7.17
N ALA A 77 -5.21 25.67 -6.87
CA ALA A 77 -5.76 27.03 -6.91
C ALA A 77 -5.07 27.98 -5.91
N ALA A 78 -4.69 27.48 -4.73
CA ALA A 78 -3.96 28.26 -3.74
C ALA A 78 -2.51 28.56 -4.16
N ASP A 79 -1.85 27.60 -4.82
CA ASP A 79 -0.48 27.77 -5.34
C ASP A 79 -0.44 28.62 -6.62
N HIS A 80 -1.56 28.70 -7.36
CA HIS A 80 -1.67 29.38 -8.65
C HIS A 80 -2.88 30.32 -8.67
N PRO A 81 -2.70 31.63 -8.39
CA PRO A 81 -3.80 32.59 -8.17
C PRO A 81 -4.84 32.71 -9.29
N ASP A 82 -4.47 32.41 -10.53
CA ASP A 82 -5.36 32.46 -11.70
C ASP A 82 -6.01 31.10 -12.04
N THR A 83 -5.78 30.08 -11.23
CA THR A 83 -6.27 28.72 -11.46
C THR A 83 -7.55 28.46 -10.66
N PRO A 84 -8.72 28.28 -11.30
CA PRO A 84 -9.95 27.98 -10.58
C PRO A 84 -9.96 26.52 -10.09
N VAL A 85 -10.66 26.28 -8.98
CA VAL A 85 -10.95 24.91 -8.50
C VAL A 85 -11.81 24.16 -9.53
N VAL A 86 -11.44 22.90 -9.78
CA VAL A 86 -12.11 22.00 -10.73
C VAL A 86 -12.83 20.89 -9.95
N SER A 87 -14.03 20.54 -10.40
CA SER A 87 -14.79 19.40 -9.85
C SER A 87 -14.52 18.13 -10.65
N PHE A 88 -14.29 17.01 -9.96
CA PHE A 88 -13.89 15.73 -10.54
C PHE A 88 -14.93 14.62 -10.36
N GLY A 89 -16.23 14.95 -10.31
CA GLY A 89 -17.28 14.00 -9.93
C GLY A 89 -17.39 12.74 -10.83
N SER A 90 -17.10 12.85 -12.13
CA SER A 90 -17.02 11.70 -13.05
C SER A 90 -15.82 10.80 -12.76
N GLU A 91 -14.64 11.41 -12.57
CA GLU A 91 -13.36 10.76 -12.36
C GLU A 91 -13.32 10.07 -10.99
N VAL A 92 -13.92 10.68 -9.97
CA VAL A 92 -14.09 10.08 -8.63
C VAL A 92 -14.85 8.76 -8.75
N ARG A 93 -15.98 8.75 -9.48
CA ARG A 93 -16.78 7.54 -9.70
C ARG A 93 -16.01 6.48 -10.49
N GLN A 94 -15.39 6.88 -11.60
CA GLN A 94 -14.59 5.97 -12.43
C GLN A 94 -13.44 5.32 -11.63
N ARG A 95 -12.71 6.11 -10.84
CA ARG A 95 -11.61 5.61 -9.99
C ARG A 95 -12.13 4.67 -8.91
N ALA A 96 -13.25 4.97 -8.27
CA ALA A 96 -13.88 4.11 -7.29
C ALA A 96 -14.35 2.78 -7.89
N GLU A 97 -15.03 2.82 -9.04
CA GLU A 97 -15.49 1.63 -9.77
C GLU A 97 -14.32 0.74 -10.21
N ALA A 98 -13.19 1.34 -10.63
CA ALA A 98 -11.98 0.60 -10.93
C ALA A 98 -11.42 -0.19 -9.72
N GLN A 99 -11.81 0.15 -8.49
CA GLN A 99 -11.44 -0.61 -7.29
C GLN A 99 -12.30 -1.85 -7.04
N GLN A 100 -13.39 -2.08 -7.79
CA GLN A 100 -14.27 -3.24 -7.56
C GLN A 100 -13.51 -4.58 -7.60
N GLY A 101 -12.59 -4.76 -8.55
CA GLY A 101 -11.78 -5.98 -8.62
C GLY A 101 -10.88 -6.17 -7.39
N PHE A 102 -10.31 -5.09 -6.86
CA PHE A 102 -9.51 -5.12 -5.63
C PHE A 102 -10.37 -5.41 -4.40
N LEU A 103 -11.57 -4.81 -4.31
CA LEU A 103 -12.53 -5.08 -3.23
C LEU A 103 -13.01 -6.53 -3.25
N MET A 104 -13.16 -7.12 -4.44
CA MET A 104 -13.43 -8.56 -4.59
C MET A 104 -12.28 -9.41 -4.06
N GLY A 105 -11.04 -9.03 -4.36
CA GLY A 105 -9.84 -9.68 -3.82
C GLY A 105 -9.74 -9.57 -2.30
N LEU A 106 -10.08 -8.40 -1.74
CA LEU A 106 -10.18 -8.18 -0.31
C LEU A 106 -11.23 -9.09 0.33
N MET A 107 -12.44 -9.14 -0.25
CA MET A 107 -13.53 -10.00 0.19
C MET A 107 -13.12 -11.48 0.17
N LYS A 108 -12.47 -11.94 -0.91
CA LYS A 108 -11.92 -13.30 -0.98
C LYS A 108 -10.95 -13.56 0.17
N SER A 109 -10.07 -12.61 0.49
CA SER A 109 -9.14 -12.75 1.63
C SER A 109 -9.83 -12.77 2.99
N VAL A 110 -10.93 -12.03 3.16
CA VAL A 110 -11.74 -12.11 4.37
C VAL A 110 -12.36 -13.50 4.52
N ILE A 111 -12.92 -14.06 3.44
CA ILE A 111 -13.55 -15.39 3.40
C ILE A 111 -12.51 -16.49 3.67
N THR A 112 -11.30 -16.37 3.13
CA THR A 112 -10.21 -17.34 3.36
C THR A 112 -9.54 -17.17 4.72
N GLY A 113 -10.06 -16.33 5.61
CA GLY A 113 -9.58 -16.22 6.98
C GLY A 113 -8.27 -15.45 7.16
N VAL A 114 -7.92 -14.54 6.24
CA VAL A 114 -6.72 -13.68 6.41
C VAL A 114 -6.82 -12.89 7.72
N SER A 115 -5.69 -12.80 8.43
CA SER A 115 -5.60 -12.14 9.74
C SER A 115 -5.97 -10.65 9.66
N SER A 116 -6.52 -10.12 10.75
CA SER A 116 -6.91 -8.70 10.82
C SER A 116 -5.72 -7.76 10.62
N ALA A 117 -4.52 -8.15 11.06
CA ALA A 117 -3.29 -7.38 10.84
C ALA A 117 -2.92 -7.31 9.34
N ALA A 118 -2.99 -8.43 8.63
CA ALA A 118 -2.75 -8.46 7.19
C ALA A 118 -3.81 -7.68 6.41
N LEU A 119 -5.07 -7.71 6.85
CA LEU A 119 -6.14 -6.90 6.27
C LEU A 119 -5.92 -5.39 6.51
N ALA A 120 -5.50 -5.00 7.72
CA ALA A 120 -5.16 -3.61 8.04
C ALA A 120 -4.07 -3.05 7.13
N ASN A 121 -3.02 -3.84 6.85
CA ASN A 121 -1.97 -3.44 5.90
C ASN A 121 -2.54 -3.20 4.49
N ARG A 122 -3.48 -4.05 4.04
CA ARG A 122 -4.14 -3.86 2.74
C ARG A 122 -5.01 -2.61 2.70
N PHE A 123 -5.72 -2.29 3.79
CA PHE A 123 -6.47 -1.04 3.88
C PHE A 123 -5.56 0.18 3.71
N GLY A 124 -4.37 0.15 4.31
CA GLY A 124 -3.34 1.17 4.11
C GLY A 124 -2.90 1.30 2.65
N LEU A 125 -2.78 0.20 1.91
CA LEU A 125 -2.46 0.22 0.48
C LEU A 125 -3.60 0.81 -0.36
N TYR A 126 -4.86 0.50 -0.05
CA TYR A 126 -6.01 1.10 -0.73
C TYR A 126 -6.08 2.60 -0.45
N ALA A 127 -5.87 3.01 0.80
CA ALA A 127 -5.79 4.42 1.18
C ALA A 127 -4.65 5.16 0.45
N GLN A 128 -3.52 4.50 0.19
CA GLN A 128 -2.41 5.12 -0.56
C GLN A 128 -2.77 5.50 -2.00
N THR A 129 -3.77 4.87 -2.60
CA THR A 129 -4.22 5.24 -3.96
C THR A 129 -4.79 6.67 -4.04
N LEU A 130 -5.19 7.25 -2.89
CA LEU A 130 -5.65 8.64 -2.81
C LEU A 130 -4.52 9.64 -3.14
N VAL A 131 -3.24 9.27 -2.96
CA VAL A 131 -2.10 10.12 -3.33
C VAL A 131 -2.08 10.36 -4.84
N GLY A 132 -2.31 9.31 -5.64
CA GLY A 132 -2.42 9.42 -7.10
C GLY A 132 -3.59 10.29 -7.52
N ALA A 133 -4.74 10.13 -6.86
CA ALA A 133 -5.92 10.97 -7.12
C ALA A 133 -5.70 12.45 -6.80
N TYR A 134 -5.07 12.75 -5.66
CA TYR A 134 -4.66 14.11 -5.30
C TYR A 134 -3.73 14.72 -6.34
N ASN A 135 -2.66 14.00 -6.70
CA ASN A 135 -1.68 14.51 -7.67
C ASN A 135 -2.30 14.70 -9.06
N SER A 136 -3.23 13.82 -9.43
CA SER A 136 -4.03 13.91 -10.65
C SER A 136 -4.88 15.16 -10.66
N ALA A 137 -5.64 15.43 -9.59
CA ALA A 137 -6.50 16.60 -9.50
C ALA A 137 -5.68 17.90 -9.46
N TYR A 138 -4.58 17.93 -8.70
CA TYR A 138 -3.67 19.07 -8.67
C TYR A 138 -3.16 19.40 -10.09
N GLY A 139 -2.60 18.39 -10.78
CA GLY A 139 -2.04 18.59 -12.11
C GLY A 139 -3.08 18.94 -13.18
N GLN A 140 -4.25 18.28 -13.16
CA GLN A 140 -5.36 18.62 -14.06
C GLN A 140 -5.86 20.05 -13.83
N THR A 141 -5.90 20.51 -12.59
CA THR A 141 -6.29 21.87 -12.23
C THR A 141 -5.28 22.89 -12.78
N VAL A 142 -3.98 22.67 -12.55
CA VAL A 142 -2.91 23.54 -13.09
C VAL A 142 -2.96 23.64 -14.62
N VAL A 143 -3.11 22.50 -15.31
CA VAL A 143 -3.10 22.48 -16.79
C VAL A 143 -4.42 23.00 -17.38
N ALA A 144 -5.55 22.87 -16.68
CA ALA A 144 -6.81 23.45 -17.13
C ALA A 144 -6.72 24.98 -17.26
N ALA A 145 -6.01 25.64 -16.34
CA ALA A 145 -5.72 27.07 -16.43
C ALA A 145 -4.56 27.40 -17.39
N ASN A 146 -3.63 26.47 -17.59
CA ASN A 146 -2.41 26.68 -18.37
C ASN A 146 -2.14 25.51 -19.34
N PRO A 147 -2.89 25.41 -20.46
CA PRO A 147 -2.84 24.26 -21.36
C PRO A 147 -1.52 24.14 -22.13
N THR A 148 -0.70 25.19 -22.12
CA THR A 148 0.62 25.24 -22.78
C THR A 148 1.75 24.68 -21.94
N TYR A 149 1.49 24.34 -20.67
CA TYR A 149 2.54 23.84 -19.78
C TYR A 149 3.04 22.46 -20.23
N GLU A 150 4.36 22.33 -20.26
CA GLU A 150 5.05 21.06 -20.46
C GLU A 150 5.07 20.27 -19.16
N ILE A 151 4.82 18.97 -19.22
CA ILE A 151 4.88 18.09 -18.05
C ILE A 151 6.14 17.27 -18.13
N VAL A 152 7.11 17.51 -17.25
CA VAL A 152 8.38 16.78 -17.22
C VAL A 152 8.39 15.78 -16.08
N TRP A 153 8.66 14.52 -16.38
CA TRP A 153 8.79 13.50 -15.34
C TRP A 153 10.15 13.60 -14.65
N GLU A 154 10.14 13.80 -13.34
CA GLU A 154 11.35 13.97 -12.53
C GLU A 154 11.51 12.86 -11.51
N LEU A 155 12.77 12.45 -11.32
CA LEU A 155 13.17 11.54 -10.28
C LEU A 155 13.48 12.33 -9.00
N GLY A 156 13.03 11.82 -7.85
CA GLY A 156 13.42 12.35 -6.55
C GLY A 156 14.83 11.92 -6.15
N ALA A 157 15.26 12.32 -4.95
CA ALA A 157 16.62 12.08 -4.44
C ALA A 157 16.89 10.63 -3.99
N THR A 158 15.94 9.71 -4.14
CA THR A 158 16.13 8.29 -3.79
C THR A 158 16.95 7.58 -4.85
N GLU A 159 17.86 6.69 -4.47
CA GLU A 159 18.61 5.86 -5.43
C GLU A 159 17.77 4.69 -5.97
N LYS A 160 16.65 4.37 -5.31
CA LYS A 160 15.81 3.19 -5.63
C LYS A 160 14.58 3.61 -6.43
N HIS A 161 14.74 3.78 -7.73
CA HIS A 161 13.62 4.03 -8.65
C HIS A 161 13.15 2.74 -9.32
N CYS A 162 11.83 2.60 -9.52
CA CYS A 162 11.30 1.52 -10.34
C CYS A 162 11.63 1.74 -11.83
N ALA A 163 11.74 0.65 -12.60
CA ALA A 163 12.03 0.71 -14.04
C ALA A 163 11.09 1.65 -14.83
N PRO A 164 9.77 1.72 -14.54
CA PRO A 164 8.89 2.69 -15.18
C PRO A 164 9.19 4.16 -14.85
N CYS A 165 9.77 4.47 -13.69
CA CYS A 165 10.20 5.84 -13.36
C CYS A 165 11.48 6.19 -14.12
N LEU A 166 12.45 5.27 -14.14
CA LEU A 166 13.72 5.45 -14.86
C LEU A 166 13.50 5.68 -16.36
N SER A 167 12.60 4.92 -16.99
CA SER A 167 12.33 5.04 -18.43
C SER A 167 11.64 6.35 -18.83
N ARG A 168 11.11 7.11 -17.87
CA ARG A 168 10.37 8.36 -18.09
C ARG A 168 11.16 9.60 -17.67
N ALA A 169 12.19 9.42 -16.85
CA ALA A 169 13.01 10.51 -16.32
C ALA A 169 13.45 11.51 -17.41
N GLY A 170 13.14 12.78 -17.18
CA GLY A 170 13.47 13.90 -18.06
C GLY A 170 12.63 13.99 -19.34
N LYS A 171 11.73 13.04 -19.61
CA LYS A 171 10.84 13.12 -20.78
C LYS A 171 9.75 14.16 -20.57
N VAL A 172 9.40 14.82 -21.67
CA VAL A 172 8.32 15.80 -21.74
C VAL A 172 7.04 15.10 -22.18
N PHE A 173 5.94 15.41 -21.50
CA PHE A 173 4.61 14.89 -21.71
C PHE A 173 3.61 16.04 -21.82
N THR A 174 2.49 15.74 -22.46
CA THR A 174 1.25 16.51 -22.40
C THR A 174 0.28 15.79 -21.47
N MET A 175 -0.86 16.39 -21.11
CA MET A 175 -1.89 15.68 -20.34
C MET A 175 -2.40 14.43 -21.04
N GLN A 176 -2.44 14.45 -22.38
CA GLN A 176 -2.89 13.33 -23.21
C GLN A 176 -1.84 12.22 -23.32
N THR A 177 -0.56 12.57 -23.27
CA THR A 177 0.55 11.61 -23.41
C THR A 177 1.15 11.19 -22.08
N LEU A 178 0.75 11.82 -20.97
CA LEU A 178 1.17 11.44 -19.63
C LEU A 178 0.60 10.06 -19.30
N PRO A 179 1.43 9.05 -19.01
CA PRO A 179 0.96 7.68 -18.82
C PRO A 179 0.21 7.45 -17.49
N GLY A 180 0.03 8.50 -16.67
CA GLY A 180 -0.56 8.48 -15.32
C GLY A 180 0.23 9.31 -14.31
N TRP A 181 -0.19 9.30 -13.03
CA TRP A 181 0.33 10.22 -12.02
C TRP A 181 1.27 9.56 -11.01
N PRO A 182 2.23 10.31 -10.45
CA PRO A 182 3.01 9.85 -9.31
C PRO A 182 2.08 9.39 -8.16
N GLY A 183 2.21 8.14 -7.73
CA GLY A 183 1.35 7.55 -6.69
C GLY A 183 0.09 6.84 -7.20
N ASP A 184 -0.18 6.84 -8.52
CA ASP A 184 -1.22 5.96 -9.07
C ASP A 184 -0.75 4.49 -8.97
N GLY A 185 -1.55 3.65 -8.31
CA GLY A 185 -1.26 2.22 -8.08
C GLY A 185 -1.42 1.32 -9.31
N THR A 186 -1.89 1.86 -10.43
CA THR A 186 -2.10 1.16 -11.70
C THR A 186 -0.88 1.24 -12.64
N PHE A 187 0.23 1.80 -12.15
CA PHE A 187 1.37 2.24 -12.96
C PHE A 187 2.38 1.12 -13.26
N GLY A 188 1.99 0.12 -14.05
CA GLY A 188 2.92 -0.93 -14.54
C GLY A 188 3.00 -2.19 -13.68
N GLY A 189 1.90 -2.56 -13.02
CA GLY A 189 1.81 -3.76 -12.19
C GLY A 189 2.36 -3.58 -10.78
N VAL A 190 2.61 -4.70 -10.09
CA VAL A 190 3.00 -4.81 -8.66
C VAL A 190 4.28 -4.03 -8.29
N VAL A 191 5.04 -3.54 -9.28
CA VAL A 191 6.37 -2.94 -9.10
C VAL A 191 6.29 -1.45 -8.78
N CYS A 192 5.22 -0.77 -9.20
CA CYS A 192 4.95 0.61 -8.82
C CYS A 192 3.57 0.67 -8.19
N SER A 193 3.42 0.05 -7.01
CA SER A 193 2.17 -0.08 -6.25
C SER A 193 1.62 1.25 -5.71
N GLY A 194 1.80 2.38 -6.42
CA GLY A 194 1.46 3.72 -5.95
C GLY A 194 2.23 4.12 -4.68
N GLY A 195 3.17 3.28 -4.24
CA GLY A 195 3.83 3.43 -2.97
C GLY A 195 4.79 4.60 -3.00
N ALA A 196 4.67 5.44 -1.98
CA ALA A 196 5.75 5.95 -1.14
C ALA A 196 7.21 5.93 -1.67
N ARG A 197 7.70 4.78 -2.14
CA ARG A 197 9.12 4.44 -2.30
C ARG A 197 9.83 5.07 -3.51
N CYS A 198 9.14 5.40 -4.59
CA CYS A 198 9.82 5.73 -5.86
C CYS A 198 10.27 7.19 -5.98
N GLY A 199 9.78 8.08 -5.12
CA GLY A 199 10.20 9.49 -5.07
C GLY A 199 9.91 10.31 -6.34
N CYS A 200 9.12 9.78 -7.28
CA CYS A 200 8.90 10.42 -8.58
C CYS A 200 7.93 11.61 -8.49
N SER A 201 8.10 12.56 -9.41
CA SER A 201 7.25 13.74 -9.54
C SER A 201 7.06 14.13 -10.99
N VAL A 202 6.08 14.98 -11.25
CA VAL A 202 5.87 15.67 -12.51
C VAL A 202 6.02 17.17 -12.25
N SER A 203 6.94 17.78 -12.98
CA SER A 203 7.21 19.21 -13.00
C SER A 203 6.41 19.83 -14.14
N PHE A 204 5.64 20.88 -13.86
CA PHE A 204 4.98 21.67 -14.88
C PHE A 204 5.87 22.84 -15.23
N ARG A 205 6.16 23.02 -16.52
CA ARG A 205 7.09 24.02 -17.00
C ARG A 205 6.46 24.96 -18.02
N GLU A 206 6.81 26.24 -17.89
CA GLU A 206 6.48 27.29 -18.84
C GLU A 206 7.78 27.89 -19.37
N GLY A 207 7.98 27.89 -20.69
CA GLY A 207 9.23 28.40 -21.29
C GLY A 207 10.50 27.73 -20.74
N GLY A 208 10.42 26.46 -20.34
CA GLY A 208 11.52 25.70 -19.73
C GLY A 208 11.74 25.95 -18.23
N VAL A 209 10.94 26.81 -17.59
CA VAL A 209 11.03 27.11 -16.15
C VAL A 209 9.95 26.33 -15.40
N GLU A 210 10.33 25.63 -14.33
CA GLU A 210 9.38 24.96 -13.43
C GLU A 210 8.50 26.00 -12.71
N VAL A 211 7.19 25.87 -12.91
CA VAL A 211 6.16 26.71 -12.30
C VAL A 211 5.34 25.94 -11.26
N ALA A 212 5.18 24.63 -11.44
CA ALA A 212 4.49 23.77 -10.48
C ALA A 212 5.12 22.39 -10.39
N ARG A 213 4.81 21.65 -9.32
CA ARG A 213 5.24 20.26 -9.18
C ARG A 213 4.20 19.44 -8.42
N ALA A 214 3.67 18.40 -9.06
CA ALA A 214 2.90 17.36 -8.40
C ALA A 214 3.79 16.12 -8.24
N GLY A 215 3.80 15.48 -7.09
CA GLY A 215 4.73 14.36 -6.93
C GLY A 215 4.47 13.53 -5.69
N ASN A 216 5.09 12.35 -5.66
CA ASN A 216 5.25 11.56 -4.47
C ASN A 216 6.64 11.84 -3.88
N THR A 217 6.85 13.10 -3.48
CA THR A 217 8.01 13.43 -2.65
C THR A 217 7.74 12.79 -1.30
N GLN A 218 8.39 11.66 -1.00
CA GLN A 218 8.42 11.15 0.36
C GLN A 218 9.60 11.75 1.11
N ARG A 219 9.41 11.85 2.43
CA ARG A 219 10.40 12.26 3.41
C ARG A 219 11.69 11.43 3.25
N GLU A 220 12.87 12.03 3.41
CA GLU A 220 14.14 11.29 3.55
C GLU A 220 14.04 10.17 4.63
N ASN A 221 13.14 10.35 5.59
CA ASN A 221 12.87 9.49 6.75
C ASN A 221 11.63 8.57 6.60
N ALA A 222 11.00 8.49 5.42
CA ALA A 222 9.95 7.49 5.18
C ALA A 222 10.54 6.09 5.02
N MET A 223 11.76 5.97 4.46
CA MET A 223 12.48 4.70 4.44
C MET A 223 12.79 4.22 5.86
N SER A 224 13.31 5.09 6.73
CA SER A 224 13.56 4.71 8.13
C SER A 224 12.29 4.32 8.88
N HIS A 225 11.12 4.91 8.54
CA HIS A 225 9.85 4.49 9.15
C HIS A 225 9.41 3.09 8.69
N TYR A 226 9.55 2.77 7.40
CA TYR A 226 9.21 1.43 6.91
C TYR A 226 10.25 0.38 7.31
N ASP A 227 11.53 0.74 7.35
CA ASP A 227 12.60 -0.10 7.85
C ASP A 227 12.37 -0.38 9.34
N GLN A 228 12.07 0.66 10.14
CA GLN A 228 11.69 0.49 11.54
C GLN A 228 10.43 -0.37 11.72
N GLN A 229 9.40 -0.22 10.87
CA GLN A 229 8.23 -1.12 10.92
C GLN A 229 8.58 -2.56 10.56
N ASN A 230 9.47 -2.78 9.58
CA ASN A 230 9.93 -4.11 9.21
C ASN A 230 10.81 -4.72 10.31
N ASP A 231 11.64 -3.91 10.95
CA ASP A 231 12.49 -4.29 12.09
C ASP A 231 11.63 -4.62 13.31
N ASP A 232 10.63 -3.80 13.63
CA ASP A 232 9.65 -4.06 14.69
C ASP A 232 8.82 -5.32 14.41
N ALA A 233 8.52 -5.59 13.14
CA ALA A 233 7.83 -6.81 12.73
C ALA A 233 8.76 -8.03 12.83
N ALA A 234 10.03 -7.90 12.46
CA ALA A 234 11.05 -8.93 12.60
C ALA A 234 11.29 -9.25 14.09
N ALA A 235 11.52 -8.24 14.92
CA ALA A 235 11.69 -8.39 16.37
C ALA A 235 10.48 -9.07 17.02
N ARG A 236 9.26 -8.76 16.57
CA ARG A 236 8.04 -9.45 17.05
C ARG A 236 7.94 -10.90 16.57
N ARG A 237 8.44 -11.23 15.38
CA ARG A 237 8.56 -12.62 14.91
C ARG A 237 9.57 -13.39 15.76
N ASP A 238 10.75 -12.84 15.94
CA ASP A 238 11.83 -13.47 16.71
C ASP A 238 11.40 -13.70 18.16
N ALA A 239 10.74 -12.73 18.79
CA ALA A 239 10.18 -12.88 20.13
C ALA A 239 9.10 -13.97 20.21
N ALA A 240 8.25 -14.09 19.19
CA ALA A 240 7.22 -15.14 19.13
C ALA A 240 7.83 -16.53 18.91
N GLU A 241 8.87 -16.64 18.08
CA GLU A 241 9.62 -17.86 17.85
C GLU A 241 10.32 -18.32 19.14
N GLN A 242 10.99 -17.41 19.84
CA GLN A 242 11.63 -17.70 21.11
C GLN A 242 10.61 -18.15 22.17
N ALA A 243 9.51 -17.41 22.35
CA ALA A 243 8.47 -17.78 23.30
C ALA A 243 7.87 -19.16 22.99
N ARG A 244 7.80 -19.52 21.71
CA ARG A 244 7.36 -20.85 21.28
C ARG A 244 8.39 -21.93 21.60
N ALA A 245 9.66 -21.69 21.33
CA ALA A 245 10.74 -22.62 21.67
C ALA A 245 10.79 -22.88 23.18
N ASP A 246 10.69 -21.83 23.99
CA ASP A 246 10.64 -21.90 25.45
C ASP A 246 9.45 -22.76 25.90
N PHE A 247 8.25 -22.49 25.37
CA PHE A 247 7.07 -23.30 25.65
C PHE A 247 7.28 -24.78 25.31
N VAL A 248 7.81 -25.10 24.13
CA VAL A 248 8.03 -26.49 23.70
C VAL A 248 9.10 -27.17 24.56
N SER A 249 10.14 -26.46 24.97
CA SER A 249 11.18 -26.99 25.86
C SER A 249 10.64 -27.34 27.26
N GLY A 250 9.62 -26.61 27.72
CA GLY A 250 8.95 -26.87 29.00
C GLY A 250 7.95 -28.03 28.98
N LEU A 251 7.67 -28.64 27.81
CA LEU A 251 6.74 -29.76 27.71
C LEU A 251 7.37 -31.07 28.20
N PRO A 252 6.57 -32.00 28.76
CA PRO A 252 7.07 -33.32 29.14
C PRO A 252 7.69 -34.08 27.97
N SER A 253 8.92 -34.56 28.15
CA SER A 253 9.65 -35.40 27.21
C SER A 253 9.43 -36.90 27.42
N ARG A 254 8.67 -37.30 28.44
CA ARG A 254 8.36 -38.71 28.73
C ARG A 254 7.58 -39.32 27.57
N ILE A 255 8.04 -40.48 27.11
CA ILE A 255 7.40 -41.26 26.04
C ILE A 255 6.11 -41.89 26.57
N GLY A 256 5.01 -41.67 25.85
CA GLY A 256 3.71 -42.27 26.10
C GLY A 256 3.58 -43.69 25.55
N SER A 257 2.40 -44.29 25.72
CA SER A 257 2.10 -45.64 25.20
C SER A 257 2.11 -45.73 23.67
N ASP A 258 2.04 -44.60 22.98
CA ASP A 258 2.10 -44.49 21.52
C ASP A 258 3.54 -44.35 20.99
N GLY A 259 4.55 -44.42 21.86
CA GLY A 259 5.96 -44.29 21.47
C GLY A 259 6.41 -42.86 21.22
N THR A 260 5.58 -41.84 21.48
CA THR A 260 5.94 -40.43 21.29
C THR A 260 5.81 -39.63 22.60
N SER A 261 6.53 -38.51 22.70
CA SER A 261 6.42 -37.58 23.84
C SER A 261 5.59 -36.35 23.46
N THR A 262 4.98 -35.69 24.44
CA THR A 262 4.23 -34.43 24.21
C THR A 262 5.12 -33.37 23.57
N GLN A 263 6.38 -33.28 24.02
CA GLN A 263 7.39 -32.42 23.39
C GLN A 263 7.66 -32.82 21.93
N GLY A 264 7.86 -34.12 21.65
CA GLY A 264 8.09 -34.62 20.30
C GLY A 264 6.94 -34.32 19.35
N ARG A 265 5.69 -34.52 19.78
CA ARG A 265 4.49 -34.17 18.99
C ARG A 265 4.38 -32.67 18.72
N ALA A 266 4.74 -31.83 19.70
CA ALA A 266 4.75 -30.38 19.50
C ALA A 266 5.81 -29.92 18.49
N LEU A 267 7.01 -30.51 18.52
CA LEU A 267 8.08 -30.27 17.55
C LEU A 267 7.65 -30.69 16.14
N ASP A 268 7.06 -31.88 16.01
CA ASP A 268 6.56 -32.40 14.73
C ASP A 268 5.50 -31.48 14.10
N ARG A 269 4.58 -30.96 14.93
CA ARG A 269 3.56 -30.00 14.48
C ARG A 269 4.21 -28.71 13.99
N ASP A 270 5.18 -28.17 14.71
CA ASP A 270 5.84 -26.91 14.35
C ASP A 270 6.65 -27.06 13.06
N ALA A 271 7.33 -28.19 12.87
CA ALA A 271 8.04 -28.51 11.62
C ALA A 271 7.10 -28.54 10.41
N ILE A 272 5.91 -29.14 10.54
CA ILE A 272 4.92 -29.17 9.46
C ILE A 272 4.37 -27.77 9.14
N ARG A 273 4.12 -26.96 10.16
CA ARG A 273 3.69 -25.56 9.96
C ARG A 273 4.74 -24.75 9.21
N GLN A 274 6.01 -24.92 9.56
CA GLN A 274 7.11 -24.27 8.87
C GLN A 274 7.17 -24.68 7.40
N GLU A 275 7.12 -25.98 7.13
CA GLU A 275 7.14 -26.54 5.77
C GLU A 275 6.00 -25.98 4.90
N LEU A 276 4.78 -25.90 5.45
CA LEU A 276 3.63 -25.35 4.76
C LEU A 276 3.72 -23.84 4.52
N ALA A 277 4.18 -23.09 5.51
CA ALA A 277 4.40 -21.65 5.36
C ALA A 277 5.46 -21.35 4.29
N ASP A 278 6.55 -22.11 4.27
CA ASP A 278 7.62 -21.98 3.28
C ASP A 278 7.13 -22.32 1.87
N ALA A 279 6.36 -23.41 1.71
CA ALA A 279 5.77 -23.79 0.45
C ALA A 279 4.79 -22.72 -0.08
N ALA A 280 3.95 -22.14 0.80
CA ALA A 280 3.03 -21.08 0.44
C ALA A 280 3.77 -19.80 0.02
N ASN A 281 4.81 -19.40 0.75
CA ASN A 281 5.66 -18.27 0.39
C ASN A 281 6.41 -18.49 -0.92
N ALA A 282 6.92 -19.70 -1.17
CA ALA A 282 7.59 -20.03 -2.42
C ALA A 282 6.63 -19.97 -3.61
N ARG A 283 5.38 -20.44 -3.45
CA ARG A 283 4.33 -20.34 -4.46
C ARG A 283 3.98 -18.90 -4.78
N GLU A 284 3.83 -18.05 -3.77
CA GLU A 284 3.57 -16.61 -3.93
C GLU A 284 4.73 -15.91 -4.66
N ARG A 285 5.97 -16.26 -4.35
CA ARG A 285 7.15 -15.74 -5.07
C ARG A 285 7.16 -16.19 -6.53
N ALA A 286 6.84 -17.46 -6.80
CA ALA A 286 6.82 -18.01 -8.15
C ALA A 286 5.70 -17.42 -9.03
N SER A 287 4.59 -16.96 -8.44
CA SER A 287 3.52 -16.24 -9.15
C SER A 287 3.82 -14.75 -9.37
N GLY A 288 5.02 -14.28 -9.01
CA GLY A 288 5.41 -12.87 -9.10
C GLY A 288 4.86 -11.99 -7.96
N GLY A 289 4.42 -12.61 -6.86
CA GLY A 289 3.96 -11.94 -5.65
C GLY A 289 5.09 -11.38 -4.77
N TYR A 290 4.74 -11.04 -3.53
CA TYR A 290 5.65 -10.41 -2.57
C TYR A 290 6.88 -11.29 -2.29
N GLN A 291 8.08 -10.69 -2.36
CA GLN A 291 9.35 -11.41 -2.20
C GLN A 291 9.73 -11.68 -0.74
N GLY A 292 9.04 -11.08 0.23
CA GLY A 292 9.24 -11.32 1.65
C GLY A 292 8.38 -12.47 2.21
N VAL A 293 8.27 -12.53 3.53
CA VAL A 293 7.40 -13.50 4.23
C VAL A 293 5.96 -13.01 4.18
N THR A 294 5.09 -13.80 3.54
CA THR A 294 3.64 -13.54 3.41
C THR A 294 2.84 -14.42 4.37
N TYR A 295 3.28 -15.67 4.52
CA TYR A 295 2.68 -16.68 5.39
C TYR A 295 3.69 -17.06 6.48
N GLU A 296 3.30 -16.92 7.73
CA GLU A 296 4.08 -17.37 8.87
C GLU A 296 3.57 -18.74 9.36
N PRO A 297 4.38 -19.55 10.08
CA PRO A 297 3.95 -20.85 10.59
C PRO A 297 2.68 -20.79 11.44
N ARG A 298 2.45 -19.67 12.14
CA ARG A 298 1.25 -19.43 12.94
C ARG A 298 -0.02 -19.18 12.11
N ASP A 299 0.13 -18.81 10.83
CA ASP A 299 -0.98 -18.60 9.92
C ASP A 299 -1.51 -19.91 9.33
N ILE A 300 -0.81 -21.04 9.54
CA ILE A 300 -1.19 -22.35 9.04
C ILE A 300 -2.31 -22.95 9.91
N PRO A 301 -3.49 -23.24 9.33
CA PRO A 301 -4.62 -23.81 10.05
C PRO A 301 -4.28 -25.16 10.72
N ALA A 302 -4.81 -25.37 11.93
CA ALA A 302 -4.48 -26.56 12.72
C ALA A 302 -5.03 -27.87 12.11
N ASP A 303 -6.15 -27.80 11.40
CA ASP A 303 -6.76 -28.91 10.67
C ASP A 303 -5.89 -29.37 9.50
N GLU A 304 -5.23 -28.43 8.81
CA GLU A 304 -4.29 -28.74 7.74
C GLU A 304 -3.04 -29.47 8.28
N VAL A 305 -2.51 -29.02 9.42
CA VAL A 305 -1.40 -29.71 10.09
C VAL A 305 -1.81 -31.10 10.56
N ALA A 306 -3.01 -31.23 11.13
CA ALA A 306 -3.57 -32.51 11.55
C ALA A 306 -3.76 -33.49 10.38
N ARG A 307 -4.15 -32.99 9.21
CA ARG A 307 -4.24 -33.79 7.98
C ARG A 307 -2.89 -34.38 7.60
N ILE A 308 -1.84 -33.55 7.55
CA ILE A 308 -0.49 -34.00 7.18
C ILE A 308 0.12 -34.95 8.22
N LEU A 309 -0.12 -34.72 9.51
CA LEU A 309 0.32 -35.66 10.56
C LEU A 309 -0.27 -37.05 10.35
N ARG A 310 -1.57 -37.14 10.02
CA ARG A 310 -2.22 -38.42 9.70
C ARG A 310 -1.66 -39.07 8.44
N GLU A 311 -1.40 -38.30 7.39
CA GLU A 311 -0.77 -38.79 6.15
C GLU A 311 0.64 -39.35 6.40
N ARG A 312 1.36 -38.79 7.38
CA ARG A 312 2.68 -39.26 7.82
C ARG A 312 2.62 -40.40 8.85
N GLY A 313 1.43 -40.92 9.17
CA GLY A 313 1.25 -42.00 10.15
C GLY A 313 1.54 -41.58 11.60
N LYS A 314 1.49 -40.28 11.91
CA LYS A 314 1.72 -39.74 13.26
C LYS A 314 0.40 -39.48 14.00
N THR A 315 0.36 -39.79 15.29
CA THR A 315 -0.76 -39.48 16.20
C THR A 315 -0.62 -38.06 16.77
N LEU A 316 -1.77 -37.39 16.97
CA LEU A 316 -1.88 -36.09 17.65
C LEU A 316 -1.75 -36.22 19.17
#